data_AF-A0A4V3YVQ2-F1
#
_entry.id   AF-A0A4V3YVQ2-F1
#
_cell.length_a   1.000
_cell.length_b   1.000
_cell.length_c   1.000
_cell.angle_alpha   90.00
_cell.angle_beta   90.00
_cell.angle_gamma   90.00
#
_symmetry.space_group_name_H-M   'P 1'
#
loop_
_entity.id
_entity.type
_entity.pdbx_description
1 polymer ?
#
loop_
_entity_poly.entity_id
_entity_poly.type
_entity_poly.pdbx_seq_one_letter_code
_entity_poly.pdbx_strand_id
1 'polypeptide(L)'
;MASVMRKAIADDQALFAWAAREGYGDYTSWDAIVRSMKRANVSNMATVGQRGTVYGVTTFSIGTFHSQLVAQAKRYLIDTLSQQAGQELYVSEGEARQYFDRHRDAWSGSQGYQVIRLTVDAQDADPREFRQAVWEDGMDDTGPSEHLLERYPSLSWNMESISKGEGGSPHAQAMASAIAQLKKGEVSEVESDGRQLTCMVNVSAKSDDDADFGEYSSRIITVMESDKLEQAIASRAENIKVDIGVNEVKELMKTR
;
A
#
# COMPACT_ATOMS: atom_id res chain seq x y z
N MET A 1 16.33 -7.05 25.28
CA MET A 1 16.81 -8.05 24.30
C MET A 1 16.28 -9.46 24.57
N ALA A 2 16.53 -10.09 25.72
CA ALA A 2 16.11 -11.48 25.97
C ALA A 2 14.59 -11.74 25.88
N SER A 3 13.74 -10.79 26.30
CA SER A 3 12.28 -10.91 26.22
C SER A 3 11.75 -10.84 24.77
N VAL A 4 12.32 -9.96 23.95
CA VAL A 4 11.93 -9.78 22.54
C VAL A 4 12.32 -11.00 21.72
N MET A 5 13.52 -11.56 21.97
CA MET A 5 13.97 -12.79 21.33
C MET A 5 13.09 -13.99 21.65
N ARG A 6 12.71 -14.15 22.93
CA ARG A 6 11.79 -15.24 23.33
C ARG A 6 10.42 -15.11 22.67
N LYS A 7 9.88 -13.89 22.58
CA LYS A 7 8.60 -13.66 21.89
C LYS A 7 8.69 -14.07 20.41
N ALA A 8 9.72 -13.61 19.70
CA ALA A 8 9.88 -13.95 18.28
C ALA A 8 9.98 -15.47 18.05
N ILE A 9 10.65 -16.21 18.95
CA ILE A 9 10.73 -17.67 18.86
C ILE A 9 9.39 -18.32 19.17
N ALA A 10 8.64 -17.83 20.17
CA ALA A 10 7.31 -18.33 20.48
C ALA A 10 6.35 -18.13 19.30
N ASP A 11 6.42 -16.96 18.66
CA ASP A 11 5.66 -16.63 17.45
C ASP A 11 6.03 -17.58 16.29
N ASP A 12 7.32 -17.79 16.05
CA ASP A 12 7.81 -18.71 15.00
C ASP A 12 7.39 -20.17 15.28
N GLN A 13 7.38 -20.61 16.55
CA GLN A 13 6.89 -21.94 16.95
C GLN A 13 5.37 -22.08 16.80
N ALA A 14 4.60 -21.04 17.15
CA ALA A 14 3.15 -21.01 16.96
C ALA A 14 2.79 -21.13 15.47
N LEU A 15 3.52 -20.38 14.63
CA LEU A 15 3.40 -20.44 13.19
C LEU A 15 3.65 -21.87 12.67
N PHE A 16 4.76 -22.50 13.02
CA PHE A 16 5.07 -23.85 12.53
C PHE A 16 4.10 -24.91 13.07
N ALA A 17 3.65 -24.79 14.32
CA ALA A 17 2.66 -25.71 14.89
C ALA A 17 1.31 -25.59 14.17
N TRP A 18 0.88 -24.38 13.83
CA TRP A 18 -0.33 -24.16 13.06
C TRP A 18 -0.19 -24.65 11.63
N ALA A 19 0.88 -24.26 10.92
CA ALA A 19 1.16 -24.71 9.56
C ALA A 19 1.25 -26.25 9.46
N ALA A 20 1.82 -26.92 10.46
CA ALA A 20 1.87 -28.38 10.52
C ALA A 20 0.48 -29.00 10.64
N ARG A 21 -0.43 -28.40 11.42
CA ARG A 21 -1.83 -28.86 11.55
C ARG A 21 -2.60 -28.73 10.23
N GLU A 22 -2.31 -27.70 9.45
CA GLU A 22 -2.93 -27.48 8.13
C GLU A 22 -2.28 -28.30 7.00
N GLY A 23 -1.13 -28.95 7.27
CA GLY A 23 -0.50 -29.90 6.33
C GLY A 23 0.79 -29.41 5.63
N TYR A 24 1.37 -28.27 6.04
CA TYR A 24 2.62 -27.73 5.46
C TYR A 24 3.85 -28.64 5.69
N GLY A 25 3.85 -29.38 6.80
CA GLY A 25 4.99 -30.15 7.29
C GLY A 25 5.45 -29.67 8.67
N ASP A 26 6.06 -30.59 9.42
CA ASP A 26 6.45 -30.33 10.82
C ASP A 26 7.86 -29.73 10.91
N TYR A 27 7.89 -28.46 11.30
CA TYR A 27 9.10 -27.68 11.60
C TYR A 27 9.09 -27.15 13.05
N THR A 28 8.34 -27.79 13.95
CA THR A 28 8.17 -27.33 15.34
C THR A 28 9.40 -27.56 16.23
N SER A 29 10.39 -28.32 15.75
CA SER A 29 11.62 -28.62 16.48
C SER A 29 12.88 -28.22 15.72
N TRP A 30 13.91 -27.83 16.48
CA TRP A 30 15.24 -27.50 15.95
C TRP A 30 15.80 -28.61 15.04
N ASP A 31 15.69 -29.86 15.48
CA ASP A 31 16.19 -30.99 14.73
C ASP A 31 15.47 -31.19 13.39
N ALA A 32 14.16 -30.96 13.34
CA ALA A 32 13.40 -31.02 12.09
C ALA A 32 13.89 -29.95 11.10
N ILE A 33 14.11 -28.72 11.58
CA ILE A 33 14.62 -27.61 10.78
C ILE A 33 16.03 -27.92 10.26
N VAL A 34 16.94 -28.35 11.13
CA VAL A 34 18.33 -28.68 10.75
C VAL A 34 18.39 -29.84 9.76
N ARG A 35 17.57 -30.90 9.94
CA ARG A 35 17.50 -32.02 8.98
C ARG A 35 16.99 -31.55 7.62
N SER A 36 15.95 -30.72 7.59
CA SER A 36 15.41 -30.17 6.35
C SER A 36 16.40 -29.25 5.64
N MET A 37 17.13 -28.41 6.37
CA MET A 37 18.21 -27.59 5.82
C MET A 37 19.30 -28.43 5.17
N LYS A 38 19.78 -29.48 5.86
CA LYS A 38 20.81 -30.38 5.32
C LYS A 38 20.34 -31.07 4.04
N ARG A 39 19.08 -31.52 3.98
CA ARG A 39 18.50 -32.10 2.76
C ARG A 39 18.42 -31.08 1.62
N ALA A 40 17.98 -29.86 1.89
CA ALA A 40 17.92 -28.78 0.91
C ALA A 40 19.31 -28.46 0.35
N ASN A 41 20.33 -28.35 1.20
CA ASN A 41 21.71 -28.10 0.78
C ASN A 41 22.27 -29.24 -0.09
N VAL A 42 22.02 -30.50 0.27
CA VAL A 42 22.43 -31.66 -0.55
C VAL A 42 21.75 -31.64 -1.91
N SER A 43 20.44 -31.34 -1.95
CA SER A 43 19.68 -31.21 -3.20
C SER A 43 20.24 -30.09 -4.08
N ASN A 44 20.47 -28.91 -3.51
CA ASN A 44 21.03 -27.77 -4.24
C ASN A 44 22.41 -28.10 -4.84
N MET A 45 23.27 -28.78 -4.08
CA MET A 45 24.59 -29.22 -4.55
C MET A 45 24.49 -30.25 -5.68
N ALA A 46 23.53 -31.17 -5.64
CA ALA A 46 23.30 -32.13 -6.71
C ALA A 46 22.86 -31.43 -8.01
N THR A 47 22.04 -30.38 -7.92
CA THR A 47 21.60 -29.56 -9.06
C THR A 47 22.74 -28.74 -9.67
N VAL A 48 23.65 -28.20 -8.86
CA VAL A 48 24.87 -27.50 -9.34
C VAL A 48 25.77 -28.46 -10.16
N GLY A 49 25.92 -29.71 -9.71
CA GLY A 49 26.79 -30.69 -10.36
C GLY A 49 26.33 -31.18 -11.74
N GLN A 50 25.06 -30.96 -12.11
CA GLN A 50 24.44 -31.53 -13.32
C GLN A 50 24.31 -30.56 -14.52
N ARG A 51 24.98 -29.40 -14.50
CA ARG A 51 24.94 -28.32 -15.52
C ARG A 51 23.76 -27.34 -15.42
N GLY A 52 23.68 -26.59 -14.32
CA GLY A 52 22.81 -25.41 -14.24
C GLY A 52 23.45 -24.30 -13.43
N THR A 53 23.44 -23.07 -13.97
CA THR A 53 23.70 -21.86 -13.17
C THR A 53 22.61 -21.77 -12.10
N VAL A 54 22.96 -21.98 -10.84
CA VAL A 54 22.01 -21.76 -9.74
C VAL A 54 21.93 -20.26 -9.48
N TYR A 55 20.81 -19.66 -9.85
CA TYR A 55 20.44 -18.34 -9.37
C TYR A 55 19.96 -18.48 -7.92
N GLY A 56 20.85 -18.28 -6.93
CA GLY A 56 20.51 -18.32 -5.51
C GLY A 56 21.59 -18.89 -4.59
N VAL A 57 21.25 -19.03 -3.31
CA VAL A 57 22.14 -19.52 -2.24
C VAL A 57 22.46 -21.00 -2.44
N THR A 58 23.74 -21.31 -2.67
CA THR A 58 24.24 -22.68 -2.89
C THR A 58 24.16 -23.56 -1.65
N THR A 59 24.35 -22.95 -0.48
CA THR A 59 24.27 -23.60 0.83
C THR A 59 23.62 -22.65 1.83
N PHE A 60 22.47 -23.04 2.38
CA PHE A 60 21.81 -22.28 3.41
C PHE A 60 22.56 -22.36 4.74
N SER A 61 22.70 -21.20 5.38
CA SER A 61 22.91 -21.12 6.84
C SER A 61 21.58 -21.41 7.56
N ILE A 62 21.66 -21.78 8.85
CA ILE A 62 20.45 -22.11 9.62
C ILE A 62 19.51 -20.91 9.79
N GLY A 63 20.04 -19.71 10.02
CA GLY A 63 19.24 -18.50 10.14
C GLY A 63 18.57 -18.11 8.82
N THR A 64 19.27 -18.20 7.69
CA THR A 64 18.67 -17.94 6.36
C THR A 64 17.58 -18.96 6.03
N PHE A 65 17.84 -20.25 6.30
CA PHE A 65 16.86 -21.32 6.06
C PHE A 65 15.62 -21.14 6.95
N HIS A 66 15.81 -20.80 8.22
CA HIS A 66 14.72 -20.54 9.14
C HIS A 66 13.85 -19.36 8.70
N SER A 67 14.44 -18.22 8.33
CA SER A 67 13.69 -17.07 7.82
C SER A 67 12.88 -17.41 6.57
N GLN A 68 13.45 -18.25 5.69
CA GLN A 68 12.73 -18.75 4.51
C GLN A 68 11.56 -19.65 4.89
N LEU A 69 11.74 -20.58 5.85
CA LEU A 69 10.65 -21.42 6.34
C LEU A 69 9.52 -20.59 6.97
N VAL A 70 9.85 -19.57 7.76
CA VAL A 70 8.86 -18.65 8.34
C VAL A 70 8.05 -17.98 7.23
N ALA A 71 8.73 -17.39 6.24
CA ALA A 71 8.04 -16.73 5.11
C ALA A 71 7.16 -17.70 4.31
N GLN A 72 7.64 -18.92 4.05
CA GLN A 72 6.89 -19.94 3.33
C GLN A 72 5.68 -20.46 4.12
N ALA A 73 5.83 -20.68 5.43
CA ALA A 73 4.74 -21.11 6.30
C ALA A 73 3.64 -20.04 6.40
N LYS A 74 4.01 -18.76 6.52
CA LYS A 74 3.05 -17.65 6.51
C LYS A 74 2.25 -17.61 5.21
N ARG A 75 2.96 -17.67 4.08
CA ARG A 75 2.32 -17.72 2.75
C ARG A 75 1.38 -18.92 2.61
N TYR A 76 1.83 -20.10 3.03
CA TYR A 76 1.01 -21.31 2.98
C TYR A 76 -0.29 -21.17 3.77
N LEU A 77 -0.23 -20.60 4.98
CA LEU A 77 -1.42 -20.39 5.80
C LEU A 77 -2.38 -19.37 5.17
N ILE A 78 -1.88 -18.27 4.60
CA ILE A 78 -2.73 -17.31 3.86
C ILE A 78 -3.39 -18.02 2.69
N ASP A 79 -2.60 -18.67 1.81
CA ASP A 79 -3.11 -19.37 0.63
C ASP A 79 -4.14 -20.46 0.99
N THR A 80 -4.05 -21.06 2.18
CA THR A 80 -4.94 -22.15 2.62
C THR A 80 -6.19 -21.64 3.36
N LEU A 81 -6.07 -20.58 4.16
CA LEU A 81 -7.08 -20.14 5.14
C LEU A 81 -7.72 -18.79 4.83
N SER A 82 -7.43 -18.19 3.68
CA SER A 82 -8.05 -16.93 3.24
C SER A 82 -9.00 -17.07 2.06
N GLN A 83 -9.23 -18.29 1.57
CA GLN A 83 -9.94 -18.54 0.31
C GLN A 83 -11.47 -18.49 0.44
N GLN A 84 -12.02 -18.88 1.60
CA GLN A 84 -13.46 -19.10 1.75
C GLN A 84 -14.02 -18.49 3.04
N ALA A 85 -15.25 -18.00 2.95
CA ALA A 85 -16.00 -17.51 4.10
C ALA A 85 -16.06 -18.57 5.22
N GLY A 86 -15.73 -18.13 6.43
CA GLY A 86 -15.63 -19.00 7.61
C GLY A 86 -14.23 -19.52 7.89
N GLN A 87 -13.27 -19.36 6.97
CA GLN A 87 -11.85 -19.58 7.27
C GLN A 87 -11.27 -18.39 8.05
N GLU A 88 -10.31 -18.65 8.93
CA GLU A 88 -9.85 -17.68 9.94
C GLU A 88 -9.18 -16.44 9.33
N LEU A 89 -8.52 -16.58 8.17
CA LEU A 89 -7.84 -15.47 7.50
C LEU A 89 -8.68 -14.85 6.39
N TYR A 90 -9.89 -15.38 6.11
CA TYR A 90 -10.74 -14.85 5.06
C TYR A 90 -11.14 -13.41 5.35
N VAL A 91 -11.08 -12.56 4.33
CA VAL A 91 -11.52 -11.17 4.36
C VAL A 91 -12.62 -11.01 3.34
N SER A 92 -13.83 -10.71 3.82
CA SER A 92 -14.95 -10.36 2.96
C SER A 92 -14.76 -8.97 2.33
N GLU A 93 -15.38 -8.74 1.18
CA GLU A 93 -15.41 -7.42 0.55
C GLU A 93 -15.97 -6.34 1.50
N GLY A 94 -16.98 -6.68 2.31
CA GLY A 94 -17.54 -5.79 3.31
C GLY A 94 -16.55 -5.41 4.41
N GLU A 95 -15.71 -6.34 4.88
CA GLU A 95 -14.63 -6.04 5.83
C GLU A 95 -13.55 -5.16 5.18
N ALA A 96 -13.17 -5.45 3.93
CA ALA A 96 -12.20 -4.65 3.18
C ALA A 96 -12.70 -3.21 2.97
N ARG A 97 -13.99 -3.03 2.67
CA ARG A 97 -14.64 -1.72 2.53
C ARG A 97 -14.60 -0.94 3.85
N GLN A 98 -14.96 -1.59 4.96
CA GLN A 98 -14.89 -0.97 6.28
C GLN A 98 -13.46 -0.61 6.70
N TYR A 99 -12.46 -1.37 6.26
CA TYR A 99 -11.06 -1.04 6.49
C TYR A 99 -10.63 0.16 5.65
N PHE A 100 -10.98 0.18 4.36
CA PHE A 100 -10.75 1.31 3.47
C PHE A 100 -11.34 2.60 4.04
N ASP A 101 -12.61 2.58 4.45
CA ASP A 101 -13.29 3.77 4.99
C ASP A 101 -12.63 4.29 6.27
N ARG A 102 -12.14 3.39 7.14
CA ARG A 102 -11.43 3.76 8.37
C ARG A 102 -10.02 4.28 8.13
N HIS A 103 -9.38 3.91 7.01
CA HIS A 103 -7.98 4.22 6.72
C HIS A 103 -7.84 4.98 5.39
N ARG A 104 -8.89 5.73 5.04
CA ARG A 104 -9.07 6.37 3.73
C ARG A 104 -7.83 7.12 3.28
N ASP A 105 -7.28 7.96 4.15
CA ASP A 105 -6.11 8.81 3.83
C ASP A 105 -4.86 8.02 3.40
N ALA A 106 -4.72 6.77 3.85
CA ALA A 106 -3.60 5.90 3.48
C ALA A 106 -3.78 5.22 2.11
N TRP A 107 -5.02 5.16 1.59
CA TRP A 107 -5.36 4.44 0.36
C TRP A 107 -5.84 5.37 -0.77
N SER A 108 -6.43 6.53 -0.48
CA SER A 108 -6.93 7.51 -1.46
C SER A 108 -5.87 8.54 -1.90
N GLY A 109 -4.60 8.34 -1.50
CA GLY A 109 -3.50 9.29 -1.67
C GLY A 109 -2.75 9.21 -2.99
N SER A 110 -2.99 8.18 -3.82
CA SER A 110 -2.18 7.91 -5.03
C SER A 110 -2.76 8.47 -6.32
N GLN A 111 -4.05 8.75 -6.37
CA GLN A 111 -4.69 9.46 -7.49
C GLN A 111 -4.65 10.96 -7.16
N GLY A 112 -3.77 11.71 -7.82
CA GLY A 112 -3.72 13.17 -7.72
C GLY A 112 -5.07 13.82 -8.08
N TYR A 113 -5.30 15.05 -7.64
CA TYR A 113 -6.49 15.81 -8.04
C TYR A 113 -6.43 16.11 -9.54
N GLN A 114 -7.51 15.84 -10.26
CA GLN A 114 -7.66 16.35 -11.61
C GLN A 114 -8.27 17.75 -11.56
N VAL A 115 -7.57 18.70 -12.16
CA VAL A 115 -8.00 20.09 -12.25
C VAL A 115 -7.96 20.56 -13.70
N ILE A 116 -8.82 21.51 -14.03
CA ILE A 116 -8.62 22.35 -15.20
C ILE A 116 -7.99 23.65 -14.74
N ARG A 117 -6.78 23.94 -15.20
CA ARG A 117 -6.13 25.23 -15.02
C ARG A 117 -6.63 26.17 -16.10
N LEU A 118 -7.05 27.36 -15.69
CA LEU A 118 -7.52 28.45 -16.54
C LEU A 118 -6.59 29.65 -16.35
N THR A 119 -6.09 30.18 -17.45
CA THR A 119 -5.17 31.31 -17.46
C THR A 119 -5.64 32.38 -18.45
N VAL A 120 -5.77 33.62 -17.99
CA VAL A 120 -6.11 34.80 -18.81
C VAL A 120 -5.06 35.89 -18.61
N ASP A 121 -4.83 36.75 -19.60
CA ASP A 121 -3.94 37.88 -19.43
C ASP A 121 -4.55 38.91 -18.45
N ALA A 122 -3.75 39.41 -17.51
CA ALA A 122 -4.22 40.27 -16.42
C ALA A 122 -4.73 41.65 -16.89
N GLN A 123 -4.40 42.04 -18.12
CA GLN A 123 -4.94 43.25 -18.74
C GLN A 123 -6.38 43.07 -19.26
N ASP A 124 -6.81 41.83 -19.46
CA ASP A 124 -8.09 41.49 -20.09
C ASP A 124 -9.19 41.15 -19.07
N ALA A 125 -8.84 41.05 -17.77
CA ALA A 125 -9.78 40.67 -16.74
C ALA A 125 -9.43 41.23 -15.34
N ASP A 126 -10.45 41.54 -14.55
CA ASP A 126 -10.29 41.71 -13.10
C ASP A 126 -10.30 40.34 -12.40
N PRO A 127 -9.45 40.09 -11.37
CA PRO A 127 -9.39 38.79 -10.70
C PRO A 127 -10.72 38.32 -10.09
N ARG A 128 -11.50 39.23 -9.50
CA ARG A 128 -12.79 38.84 -8.87
C ARG A 128 -13.84 38.55 -9.94
N GLU A 129 -13.90 39.38 -10.97
CA GLU A 129 -14.83 39.17 -12.09
C GLU A 129 -14.51 37.89 -12.85
N PHE A 130 -13.23 37.60 -13.08
CA PHE A 130 -12.79 36.36 -13.73
C PHE A 130 -13.22 35.13 -12.94
N ARG A 131 -12.93 35.10 -11.63
CA ARG A 131 -13.36 33.99 -10.76
C ARG A 131 -14.86 33.79 -10.76
N GLN A 132 -15.61 34.89 -10.70
CA GLN A 132 -17.07 34.86 -10.72
C GLN A 132 -17.59 34.34 -12.06
N ALA A 133 -17.04 34.78 -13.18
CA ALA A 133 -17.41 34.31 -14.51
C ALA A 133 -17.15 32.80 -14.68
N VAL A 134 -16.01 32.29 -14.21
CA VAL A 134 -15.71 30.84 -14.22
C VAL A 134 -16.74 30.05 -13.41
N TRP A 135 -17.19 30.61 -12.28
CA TRP A 135 -18.21 29.99 -11.45
C TRP A 135 -19.61 30.04 -12.08
N GLU A 136 -19.99 31.14 -12.72
CA GLU A 136 -21.33 31.38 -13.27
C GLU A 136 -21.54 30.78 -14.66
N ASP A 137 -20.59 31.01 -15.58
CA ASP A 137 -20.69 30.62 -16.99
C ASP A 137 -20.37 29.13 -17.20
N GLY A 138 -19.95 28.44 -16.13
CA GLY A 138 -19.86 27.00 -16.03
C GLY A 138 -18.61 26.40 -16.67
N MET A 139 -18.24 25.25 -16.12
CA MET A 139 -17.23 24.33 -16.66
C MET A 139 -17.92 22.98 -16.86
N ASP A 140 -17.51 22.21 -17.87
CA ASP A 140 -17.80 20.78 -17.91
C ASP A 140 -16.55 19.97 -17.53
N ASP A 141 -16.69 18.65 -17.47
CA ASP A 141 -15.57 17.75 -17.15
C ASP A 141 -14.48 17.76 -18.24
N THR A 142 -14.70 18.43 -19.37
CA THR A 142 -13.84 18.46 -20.54
C THR A 142 -13.24 19.83 -20.85
N GLY A 143 -13.73 20.93 -20.26
CA GLY A 143 -13.25 22.28 -20.56
C GLY A 143 -14.16 23.43 -20.10
N PRO A 144 -13.75 24.68 -20.39
CA PRO A 144 -14.57 25.87 -20.23
C PRO A 144 -15.70 25.95 -21.26
N SER A 145 -16.81 26.58 -20.87
CA SER A 145 -17.94 26.82 -21.78
C SER A 145 -17.57 27.77 -22.93
N GLU A 146 -18.30 27.67 -24.05
CA GLU A 146 -18.14 28.60 -25.19
C GLU A 146 -18.34 30.06 -24.77
N HIS A 147 -19.29 30.32 -23.88
CA HIS A 147 -19.54 31.65 -23.32
C HIS A 147 -18.32 32.23 -22.59
N LEU A 148 -17.61 31.40 -21.82
CA LEU A 148 -16.40 31.83 -21.11
C LEU A 148 -15.25 32.14 -22.09
N LEU A 149 -15.12 31.35 -23.16
CA LEU A 149 -14.13 31.57 -24.22
C LEU A 149 -14.42 32.85 -25.04
N GLU A 150 -15.69 33.15 -25.30
CA GLU A 150 -16.11 34.39 -25.97
C GLU A 150 -15.85 35.62 -25.09
N ARG A 151 -16.10 35.49 -23.78
CA ARG A 151 -15.93 36.57 -22.81
C ARG A 151 -14.46 36.93 -22.58
N TYR A 152 -13.56 35.95 -22.63
CA TYR A 152 -12.12 36.13 -22.41
C TYR A 152 -11.31 35.58 -23.59
N PRO A 153 -11.04 36.38 -24.63
CA PRO A 153 -10.35 35.91 -25.84
C PRO A 153 -8.91 35.43 -25.60
N SER A 154 -8.25 35.88 -24.53
CA SER A 154 -6.92 35.44 -24.11
C SER A 154 -6.94 34.22 -23.18
N LEU A 155 -8.12 33.66 -22.89
CA LEU A 155 -8.27 32.48 -22.05
C LEU A 155 -7.59 31.27 -22.67
N SER A 156 -6.69 30.67 -21.91
CA SER A 156 -6.05 29.40 -22.20
C SER A 156 -6.34 28.42 -21.07
N TRP A 157 -6.41 27.13 -21.40
CA TRP A 157 -6.72 26.11 -20.42
C TRP A 157 -6.04 24.78 -20.74
N ASN A 158 -5.78 24.02 -19.68
CA ASN A 158 -5.25 22.67 -19.76
C ASN A 158 -5.70 21.83 -18.56
N MET A 159 -5.84 20.52 -18.78
CA MET A 159 -6.09 19.57 -17.71
C MET A 159 -4.78 19.15 -17.06
N GLU A 160 -4.73 19.17 -15.73
CA GLU A 160 -3.55 18.82 -14.93
C GLU A 160 -3.90 17.81 -13.84
N SER A 161 -2.93 16.97 -13.50
CA SER A 161 -3.01 16.09 -12.33
C SER A 161 -2.05 16.58 -11.25
N ILE A 162 -2.59 16.90 -10.07
CA ILE A 162 -1.83 17.43 -8.94
C ILE A 162 -1.71 16.35 -7.87
N SER A 163 -0.49 15.90 -7.61
CA SER A 163 -0.24 14.83 -6.65
C SER A 163 -0.66 15.22 -5.21
N LYS A 164 -1.21 14.26 -4.47
CA LYS A 164 -1.69 14.45 -3.09
C LYS A 164 -0.57 14.38 -2.02
N GLY A 165 0.69 14.09 -2.35
CA GLY A 165 1.70 13.78 -1.32
C GLY A 165 3.19 13.98 -1.66
N GLU A 166 3.90 14.41 -0.61
CA GLU A 166 5.34 14.53 -0.27
C GLU A 166 6.40 14.57 -1.39
N GLY A 167 7.10 15.71 -1.50
CA GLY A 167 8.27 15.90 -2.37
C GLY A 167 8.24 17.15 -3.26
N GLY A 168 7.14 17.90 -3.25
CA GLY A 168 6.99 19.16 -4.00
C GLY A 168 7.57 20.39 -3.30
N SER A 169 7.71 21.49 -4.04
CA SER A 169 8.02 22.81 -3.46
C SER A 169 6.93 23.25 -2.48
N PRO A 170 7.21 24.15 -1.52
CA PRO A 170 6.18 24.68 -0.60
C PRO A 170 4.95 25.24 -1.32
N HIS A 171 5.14 25.83 -2.52
CA HIS A 171 4.06 26.31 -3.36
C HIS A 171 3.20 25.16 -3.92
N ALA A 172 3.81 24.07 -4.40
CA ALA A 172 3.08 22.89 -4.86
C ALA A 172 2.27 22.23 -3.72
N GLN A 173 2.80 22.22 -2.50
CA GLN A 173 2.09 21.71 -1.32
C GLN A 173 0.91 22.60 -0.92
N ALA A 174 1.08 23.92 -0.95
CA ALA A 174 0.00 24.87 -0.69
C ALA A 174 -1.12 24.73 -1.73
N MET A 175 -0.75 24.58 -3.00
CA MET A 175 -1.68 24.37 -4.11
C MET A 175 -2.46 23.05 -3.96
N ALA A 176 -1.77 21.94 -3.68
CA ALA A 176 -2.42 20.65 -3.41
C ALA A 176 -3.38 20.72 -2.20
N SER A 177 -2.99 21.45 -1.15
CA SER A 177 -3.84 21.66 0.04
C SER A 177 -5.07 22.51 -0.27
N ALA A 178 -4.94 23.54 -1.10
CA ALA A 178 -6.07 24.37 -1.52
C ALA A 178 -7.07 23.57 -2.36
N ILE A 179 -6.58 22.77 -3.32
CA ILE A 179 -7.43 21.93 -4.17
C ILE A 179 -8.13 20.83 -3.36
N ALA A 180 -7.46 20.28 -2.35
CA ALA A 180 -8.05 19.27 -1.46
C ALA A 180 -9.32 19.77 -0.74
N GLN A 181 -9.47 21.08 -0.55
CA GLN A 181 -10.65 21.68 0.08
C GLN A 181 -11.79 21.97 -0.92
N LEU A 182 -11.52 21.93 -2.22
CA LEU A 182 -12.52 22.20 -3.27
C LEU A 182 -13.35 20.94 -3.56
N LYS A 183 -14.66 21.11 -3.67
CA LYS A 183 -15.55 20.08 -4.24
C LYS A 183 -15.46 20.09 -5.77
N LYS A 184 -16.01 19.05 -6.41
CA LYS A 184 -16.17 19.01 -7.87
C LYS A 184 -16.93 20.25 -8.36
N GLY A 185 -16.37 20.90 -9.37
CA GLY A 185 -16.89 22.15 -9.95
C GLY A 185 -16.53 23.41 -9.17
N GLU A 186 -15.91 23.31 -7.98
CA GLU A 186 -15.51 24.50 -7.24
C GLU A 186 -14.21 25.10 -7.80
N VAL A 187 -14.17 26.44 -7.78
CA VAL A 187 -13.08 27.26 -8.33
C VAL A 187 -12.17 27.76 -7.21
N SER A 188 -10.86 27.60 -7.40
CA SER A 188 -9.84 28.12 -6.50
C SER A 188 -9.87 29.65 -6.40
N GLU A 189 -9.07 30.22 -5.50
CA GLU A 189 -8.71 31.64 -5.59
C GLU A 189 -7.91 31.91 -6.88
N VAL A 190 -7.96 33.16 -7.34
CA VAL A 190 -7.19 33.61 -8.50
C VAL A 190 -5.80 34.03 -8.05
N GLU A 191 -4.79 33.37 -8.59
CA GLU A 191 -3.40 33.77 -8.44
C GLU A 191 -3.01 34.75 -9.55
N SER A 192 -2.18 35.75 -9.23
CA SER A 192 -1.64 36.70 -10.20
C SER A 192 -0.13 36.78 -10.08
N ASP A 193 0.56 36.69 -11.21
CA ASP A 193 2.00 36.96 -11.32
C ASP A 193 2.29 38.37 -11.89
N GLY A 194 1.24 39.21 -12.03
CA GLY A 194 1.29 40.55 -12.61
C GLY A 194 1.13 40.60 -14.14
N ARG A 195 1.25 39.45 -14.83
CA ARG A 195 0.99 39.35 -16.28
C ARG A 195 -0.24 38.50 -16.57
N GLN A 196 -0.46 37.45 -15.80
CA GLN A 196 -1.54 36.51 -15.98
C GLN A 196 -2.33 36.34 -14.69
N LEU A 197 -3.60 35.98 -14.86
CA LEU A 197 -4.49 35.55 -13.80
C LEU A 197 -4.76 34.06 -14.00
N THR A 198 -4.54 33.27 -12.96
CA THR A 198 -4.70 31.82 -13.00
C THR A 198 -5.69 31.38 -11.94
N CYS A 199 -6.65 30.54 -12.32
CA CYS A 199 -7.44 29.78 -11.36
C CYS A 199 -7.54 28.32 -11.78
N MET A 200 -7.97 27.48 -10.85
CA MET A 200 -8.16 26.06 -11.06
C MET A 200 -9.56 25.66 -10.69
N VAL A 201 -10.13 24.75 -11.48
CA VAL A 201 -11.43 24.14 -11.20
C VAL A 201 -11.20 22.68 -10.90
N ASN A 202 -11.66 22.22 -9.74
CA ASN A 202 -11.58 20.82 -9.39
C ASN A 202 -12.60 20.04 -10.23
N VAL A 203 -12.12 19.25 -11.20
CA VAL A 203 -12.99 18.40 -12.03
C VAL A 203 -13.02 16.96 -11.52
N SER A 204 -12.09 16.60 -10.63
CA SER A 204 -12.25 15.37 -9.89
C SER A 204 -13.48 15.47 -8.98
N ALA A 205 -14.41 14.51 -9.13
CA ALA A 205 -15.25 14.15 -7.99
C ALA A 205 -14.31 13.94 -6.80
N LYS A 206 -14.71 14.31 -5.58
CA LYS A 206 -14.17 13.64 -4.39
C LYS A 206 -14.04 12.17 -4.78
N SER A 207 -12.82 11.64 -4.75
CA SER A 207 -12.45 10.30 -5.23
C SER A 207 -13.68 9.42 -5.28
N ASP A 208 -14.05 8.92 -6.47
CA ASP A 208 -15.15 7.97 -6.54
C ASP A 208 -14.75 6.81 -5.62
N ASP A 209 -15.31 6.78 -4.41
CA ASP A 209 -14.87 5.92 -3.32
C ASP A 209 -14.99 4.45 -3.75
N ASP A 210 -15.88 4.17 -4.71
CA ASP A 210 -16.04 2.86 -5.32
C ASP A 210 -14.94 2.57 -6.36
N ALA A 211 -14.48 3.57 -7.13
CA ALA A 211 -13.36 3.43 -8.05
C ALA A 211 -12.02 3.26 -7.30
N ASP A 212 -11.76 4.07 -6.26
CA ASP A 212 -10.57 3.96 -5.41
C ASP A 212 -10.57 2.62 -4.66
N PHE A 213 -11.70 2.22 -4.07
CA PHE A 213 -11.81 0.91 -3.44
C PHE A 213 -11.58 -0.21 -4.46
N GLY A 214 -12.13 -0.10 -5.67
CA GLY A 214 -11.88 -1.04 -6.76
C GLY A 214 -10.38 -1.21 -7.05
N GLU A 215 -9.64 -0.11 -7.14
CA GLU A 215 -8.19 -0.11 -7.39
C GLU A 215 -7.39 -0.75 -6.24
N TYR A 216 -7.74 -0.48 -4.98
CA TYR A 216 -6.95 -0.91 -3.83
C TYR A 216 -7.46 -2.18 -3.14
N SER A 217 -8.66 -2.66 -3.46
CA SER A 217 -9.35 -3.80 -2.81
C SER A 217 -8.44 -5.01 -2.60
N SER A 218 -7.75 -5.45 -3.65
CA SER A 218 -6.86 -6.64 -3.59
C SER A 218 -5.68 -6.43 -2.64
N ARG A 219 -5.10 -5.23 -2.62
CA ARG A 219 -3.97 -4.89 -1.72
C ARG A 219 -4.44 -4.76 -0.28
N ILE A 220 -5.60 -4.16 -0.06
CA ILE A 220 -6.24 -4.05 1.25
C ILE A 220 -6.51 -5.44 1.82
N ILE A 221 -7.10 -6.33 1.03
CA ILE A 221 -7.34 -7.72 1.42
C ILE A 221 -6.02 -8.39 1.82
N THR A 222 -4.97 -8.27 1.00
CA THR A 222 -3.64 -8.87 1.31
C THR A 222 -3.06 -8.36 2.63
N VAL A 223 -3.17 -7.06 2.90
CA VAL A 223 -2.72 -6.46 4.18
C VAL A 223 -3.55 -7.01 5.34
N MET A 224 -4.87 -7.04 5.20
CA MET A 224 -5.76 -7.54 6.25
C MET A 224 -5.58 -9.03 6.54
N GLU A 225 -5.36 -9.87 5.51
CA GLU A 225 -5.03 -11.29 5.67
C GLU A 225 -3.72 -11.47 6.44
N SER A 226 -2.71 -10.65 6.11
CA SER A 226 -1.42 -10.65 6.80
C SER A 226 -1.56 -10.22 8.26
N ASP A 227 -2.33 -9.16 8.54
CA ASP A 227 -2.58 -8.68 9.90
C ASP A 227 -3.37 -9.70 10.73
N LYS A 228 -4.40 -10.32 10.15
CA LYS A 228 -5.15 -11.42 10.79
C LYS A 228 -4.20 -12.58 11.13
N LEU A 229 -3.28 -12.92 10.23
CA LEU A 229 -2.28 -13.97 10.46
C LEU A 229 -1.35 -13.60 11.64
N GLU A 230 -0.76 -12.41 11.66
CA GLU A 230 0.14 -11.99 12.75
C GLU A 230 -0.58 -11.99 14.11
N GLN A 231 -1.83 -11.51 14.16
CA GLN A 231 -2.64 -11.54 15.38
C GLN A 231 -2.94 -12.96 15.84
N ALA A 232 -3.30 -13.85 14.90
CA ALA A 232 -3.58 -15.25 15.16
C ALA A 232 -2.33 -16.01 15.66
N ILE A 233 -1.14 -15.70 15.12
CA ILE A 233 0.14 -16.22 15.59
C ILE A 233 0.43 -15.72 17.01
N ALA A 234 0.33 -14.41 17.24
CA ALA A 234 0.64 -13.81 18.54
C ALA A 234 -0.27 -14.39 19.66
N SER A 235 -1.57 -14.53 19.39
CA SER A 235 -2.51 -15.14 20.35
C SER A 235 -2.18 -16.60 20.66
N ARG A 236 -1.78 -17.38 19.64
CA ARG A 236 -1.36 -18.77 19.82
C ARG A 236 -0.04 -18.88 20.60
N ALA A 237 0.88 -17.94 20.38
CA ALA A 237 2.20 -17.92 21.02
C ALA A 237 2.15 -17.68 22.53
N GLU A 238 1.11 -17.01 23.06
CA GLU A 238 0.94 -16.74 24.50
C GLU A 238 0.97 -18.02 25.36
N ASN A 239 0.56 -19.15 24.79
CA ASN A 239 0.47 -20.44 25.49
C ASN A 239 1.64 -21.38 25.17
N ILE A 240 2.60 -20.96 24.35
CA ILE A 240 3.72 -21.80 23.95
C ILE A 240 4.87 -21.69 24.95
N LYS A 241 5.27 -22.84 25.49
CA LYS A 241 6.51 -22.95 26.24
C LYS A 241 7.67 -23.09 25.25
N VAL A 242 8.49 -22.04 25.13
CA VAL A 242 9.69 -22.06 24.28
C VAL A 242 10.69 -23.08 24.82
N ASP A 243 10.84 -24.19 24.11
CA ASP A 243 11.80 -25.27 24.40
C ASP A 243 12.94 -25.27 23.38
N ILE A 244 13.66 -24.15 23.28
CA ILE A 244 14.87 -23.99 22.46
C ILE A 244 15.96 -23.40 23.34
N GLY A 245 17.16 -24.01 23.29
CA GLY A 245 18.31 -23.58 24.07
C GLY A 245 18.90 -22.24 23.60
N VAL A 246 19.62 -21.58 24.51
CA VAL A 246 20.16 -20.21 24.27
C VAL A 246 21.17 -20.17 23.11
N ASN A 247 21.85 -21.28 22.81
CA ASN A 247 22.84 -21.34 21.73
C ASN A 247 22.16 -21.47 20.36
N GLU A 248 21.10 -22.26 20.27
CA GLU A 248 20.26 -22.41 19.08
C GLU A 248 19.61 -21.08 18.71
N VAL A 249 19.09 -20.34 19.71
CA VAL A 249 18.58 -18.97 19.52
C VAL A 249 19.63 -18.05 18.92
N LYS A 250 20.87 -18.09 19.42
CA LYS A 250 21.94 -17.25 18.89
C LYS A 250 22.23 -17.59 17.43
N GLU A 251 22.24 -18.87 17.05
CA GLU A 251 22.47 -19.27 15.66
C GLU A 251 21.37 -18.80 14.71
N LEU A 252 20.09 -18.83 15.13
CA LEU A 252 18.99 -18.28 14.33
C LEU A 252 19.09 -16.78 14.10
N MET A 253 19.55 -16.05 15.12
CA MET A 253 19.55 -14.59 15.12
C MET A 253 20.80 -13.96 14.49
N LYS A 254 21.80 -14.75 14.10
CA LYS A 254 23.03 -14.24 13.44
C LYS A 254 22.79 -13.58 12.09
N THR A 255 21.65 -13.85 11.46
CA THR A 255 21.31 -13.38 10.11
C THR A 255 19.96 -12.67 10.05
N ARG A 256 19.36 -12.35 11.21
CA ARG A 256 18.06 -11.67 11.31
C ARG A 256 18.25 -10.17 11.49
#